data_AF-A0A7H0FVY9-F1
#
_entry.id   AF-A0A7H0FVY9-F1
#
_cell.length_a   1.000
_cell.length_b   1.000
_cell.length_c   1.000
_cell.angle_alpha   90.00
_cell.angle_beta   90.00
_cell.angle_gamma   90.00
#
_symmetry.space_group_name_H-M   'P 1'
#
loop_
_entity.id
_entity.type
_entity.pdbx_description
1 polymer ?
#
loop_
_entity_poly.entity_id
_entity_poly.type
_entity_poly.pdbx_seq_one_letter_code
_entity_poly.pdbx_strand_id
1 'polypeptide(L)'
;MSDWLVRSGCLFMMAWGYGCSSWDDSVDMANLRAFDYGDIPDDQFVMTSWHENESLSEVFSFAKHHADHGEVELQRTVLVHIAASSQEPSLLQVYNEA
;
A
#
# COMPACT_ATOMS: atom_id res chain seq x y z
N MET A 1 -4.00 13.65 1.22
CA MET A 1 -2.56 13.39 1.02
C MET A 1 -2.37 12.12 0.21
N SER A 2 -3.10 11.06 0.54
CA SER A 2 -3.19 9.79 -0.20
C SER A 2 -3.77 9.87 -1.62
N ASP A 3 -4.41 10.99 -2.01
CA ASP A 3 -5.11 11.15 -3.29
C ASP A 3 -4.24 10.87 -4.52
N TRP A 4 -2.92 11.03 -4.40
CA TRP A 4 -1.98 10.70 -5.49
C TRP A 4 -1.81 9.19 -5.68
N LEU A 5 -1.93 8.36 -4.64
CA LEU A 5 -1.85 6.90 -4.73
C LEU A 5 -2.99 6.38 -5.62
N VAL A 6 -4.22 6.76 -5.28
CA VAL A 6 -5.43 6.39 -6.04
C VAL A 6 -5.33 6.89 -7.48
N ARG A 7 -5.00 8.18 -7.69
CA ARG A 7 -4.88 8.75 -9.04
C ARG A 7 -3.74 8.16 -9.88
N SER A 8 -2.73 7.60 -9.24
CA SER A 8 -1.62 6.93 -9.94
C SER A 8 -1.95 5.50 -10.38
N GLY A 9 -3.14 4.99 -10.03
CA GLY A 9 -3.56 3.62 -10.33
C GLY A 9 -3.04 2.60 -9.31
N CYS A 10 -2.79 3.02 -8.07
CA CYS A 10 -2.54 2.07 -6.98
C CYS A 10 -3.82 1.26 -6.74
N LEU A 11 -3.69 -0.06 -6.67
CA LEU A 11 -4.80 -1.00 -6.44
C LEU A 11 -4.63 -1.79 -5.13
N PHE A 12 -3.44 -1.77 -4.55
CA PHE A 12 -3.19 -2.34 -3.23
C PHE A 12 -2.21 -1.44 -2.48
N MET A 13 -2.63 -0.90 -1.34
CA MET A 13 -1.78 -0.11 -0.45
C MET A 13 -1.55 -0.85 0.87
N MET A 14 -0.29 -0.98 1.26
CA MET A 14 0.11 -1.53 2.54
C MET A 14 0.81 -0.45 3.35
N ALA A 15 0.36 -0.25 4.59
CA ALA A 15 0.97 0.69 5.52
C ALA A 15 1.74 -0.08 6.60
N TRP A 16 2.92 0.42 6.99
CA TRP A 16 3.74 -0.20 8.04
C TRP A 16 4.32 0.87 8.97
N GLY A 17 4.47 0.49 10.25
CA GLY A 17 5.04 1.34 11.30
C GLY A 17 3.99 1.94 12.23
N TYR A 18 4.45 2.79 13.15
CA TYR A 18 3.61 3.32 14.23
C TYR A 18 2.46 4.20 13.71
N GLY A 19 1.22 3.88 14.08
CA GLY A 19 0.04 4.62 13.65
C GLY A 19 -0.22 4.53 12.14
N CYS A 20 0.32 3.49 11.50
CA CYS A 20 0.19 3.29 10.06
C CYS A 20 -1.25 3.06 9.63
N SER A 21 -2.14 2.68 10.55
CA SER A 21 -3.59 2.54 10.30
C SER A 21 -4.26 3.85 9.82
N SER A 22 -3.59 5.00 10.01
CA SER A 22 -4.09 6.27 9.49
C SER A 22 -3.92 6.41 7.98
N TRP A 23 -3.08 5.58 7.35
CA TRP A 23 -2.87 5.60 5.91
C TRP A 23 -3.96 4.85 5.16
N ASP A 24 -4.41 3.68 5.63
CA ASP A 24 -5.54 2.95 5.03
C ASP A 24 -6.81 3.78 5.11
N ASP A 25 -7.16 4.31 6.28
CA ASP A 25 -8.27 5.27 6.43
C ASP A 25 -8.18 6.41 5.40
N SER A 26 -6.97 6.96 5.20
CA SER A 26 -6.75 8.06 4.26
C SER A 26 -6.90 7.62 2.80
N VAL A 27 -6.46 6.41 2.44
CA VAL A 27 -6.55 5.87 1.08
C VAL A 27 -7.98 5.46 0.75
N ASP A 28 -8.68 4.80 1.67
CA ASP A 28 -10.09 4.42 1.52
C ASP A 28 -10.95 5.66 1.26
N MET A 29 -10.76 6.72 2.05
CA MET A 29 -11.44 7.99 1.85
C MET A 29 -11.04 8.70 0.54
N ALA A 30 -9.83 8.47 0.03
CA ALA A 30 -9.43 8.99 -1.28
C ALA A 30 -10.06 8.18 -2.42
N ASN A 31 -10.18 6.86 -2.28
CA ASN A 31 -10.81 5.99 -3.26
C ASN A 31 -12.31 6.30 -3.36
N LEU A 32 -13.01 6.40 -2.22
CA LEU A 32 -14.41 6.83 -2.18
C LEU A 32 -14.62 8.19 -2.86
N ARG A 33 -13.78 9.19 -2.55
CA ARG A 33 -13.88 10.52 -3.16
C ARG A 33 -13.61 10.51 -4.66
N ALA A 34 -12.77 9.61 -5.16
CA ALA A 34 -12.51 9.50 -6.60
C ALA A 34 -13.73 9.05 -7.41
N PHE A 35 -14.71 8.41 -6.75
CA PHE A 35 -15.96 7.94 -7.33
C PHE A 35 -17.19 8.68 -6.75
N ASP A 36 -16.99 9.88 -6.21
CA ASP A 36 -18.05 10.71 -5.62
C ASP A 36 -18.90 9.97 -4.56
N TYR A 37 -18.28 9.06 -3.80
CA TYR A 37 -18.92 8.18 -2.81
C TYR A 37 -19.99 7.23 -3.39
N GLY A 38 -19.97 7.00 -4.71
CA GLY A 38 -20.77 5.98 -5.38
C GLY A 38 -20.09 4.61 -5.39
N ASP A 39 -20.65 3.69 -6.19
CA ASP A 39 -20.08 2.36 -6.39
C ASP A 39 -18.71 2.45 -7.08
N ILE A 40 -17.74 1.71 -6.54
CA ILE A 40 -16.40 1.60 -7.08
C ILE A 40 -16.34 0.29 -7.89
N PRO A 41 -15.95 0.31 -9.18
CA PRO A 41 -15.75 -0.90 -9.95
C PRO A 41 -14.75 -1.83 -9.26
N ASP A 42 -15.01 -3.14 -9.28
CA ASP A 42 -14.18 -4.10 -8.54
C ASP A 42 -12.71 -4.05 -8.97
N ASP A 43 -12.42 -3.77 -10.25
CA ASP A 43 -11.07 -3.62 -10.81
C ASP A 43 -10.37 -2.28 -10.53
N GLN A 44 -11.05 -1.37 -9.83
CA GLN A 44 -10.58 -0.04 -9.44
C GLN A 44 -10.66 0.19 -7.92
N PHE A 45 -11.14 -0.79 -7.18
CA PHE A 45 -11.18 -0.75 -5.73
C PHE A 45 -9.76 -0.89 -5.17
N VAL A 46 -9.34 0.06 -4.33
CA VAL A 46 -8.00 0.00 -3.72
C VAL A 46 -8.09 -0.83 -2.45
N MET A 47 -7.49 -2.02 -2.46
CA MET A 47 -7.35 -2.82 -1.25
C MET A 47 -6.32 -2.19 -0.32
N THR A 48 -6.63 -2.16 0.97
CA THR A 48 -5.76 -1.57 2.00
C THR A 48 -5.46 -2.58 3.10
N SER A 49 -4.25 -2.51 3.66
CA SER A 49 -3.88 -3.24 4.88
C SER A 49 -2.82 -2.46 5.65
N TRP A 50 -2.74 -2.70 6.96
CA TRP A 50 -1.79 -2.05 7.86
C TRP A 50 -1.08 -3.09 8.72
N HIS A 51 0.19 -2.83 9.02
CA HIS A 51 1.09 -3.76 9.70
C HIS A 51 1.92 -2.98 10.73
N GLU A 52 1.36 -2.74 11.91
CA GLU A 52 2.02 -1.91 12.92
C GLU A 52 3.07 -2.66 13.73
N ASN A 53 2.87 -3.97 13.96
CA ASN A 53 3.64 -4.75 14.91
C ASN A 53 4.55 -5.80 14.25
N GLU A 54 4.37 -6.01 12.96
CA GLU A 54 5.13 -6.94 12.14
C GLU A 54 6.51 -6.36 11.82
N SER A 55 7.49 -7.25 11.62
CA SER A 55 8.78 -6.84 11.09
C SER A 55 8.66 -6.43 9.62
N LEU A 56 9.57 -5.55 9.17
CA LEU A 56 9.58 -5.12 7.77
C LEU A 56 9.77 -6.29 6.79
N SER A 57 10.55 -7.32 7.18
CA SER A 57 10.71 -8.55 6.40
C SER A 57 9.38 -9.32 6.24
N GLU A 58 8.59 -9.43 7.30
CA GLU A 58 7.28 -10.09 7.24
C GLU A 58 6.33 -9.33 6.32
N VAL A 59 6.30 -7.99 6.41
CA VAL A 59 5.46 -7.17 5.52
C VAL A 59 5.89 -7.26 4.07
N PHE A 60 7.20 -7.25 3.79
CA PHE A 60 7.68 -7.41 2.42
C PHE A 60 7.43 -8.82 1.88
N SER A 61 7.50 -9.86 2.72
CA SER A 61 7.13 -11.21 2.32
C SER A 61 5.64 -11.30 2.02
N PHE A 62 4.80 -10.68 2.85
CA PHE A 62 3.37 -10.54 2.60
C PHE A 62 3.10 -9.82 1.26
N ALA A 63 3.80 -8.70 1.00
CA ALA A 63 3.68 -7.94 -0.24
C ALA A 63 3.97 -8.78 -1.50
N LYS A 64 4.89 -9.75 -1.42
CA LYS A 64 5.28 -10.60 -2.55
C LYS A 64 4.38 -11.81 -2.75
N HIS A 65 3.84 -12.35 -1.65
CA HIS A 65 3.27 -13.70 -1.65
C HIS A 65 1.78 -13.74 -1.29
N HIS A 66 1.27 -12.67 -0.69
CA HIS A 66 -0.08 -12.65 -0.10
C HIS A 66 -0.88 -11.40 -0.44
N ALA A 67 -0.24 -10.31 -0.87
CA ALA A 67 -0.96 -9.16 -1.42
C ALA A 67 -1.60 -9.55 -2.76
N ASP A 68 -2.91 -9.78 -2.72
CA ASP A 68 -3.73 -10.20 -3.85
C ASP A 68 -4.96 -9.29 -3.94
N HIS A 69 -5.21 -8.76 -5.14
CA HIS A 69 -6.38 -7.93 -5.42
C HIS A 69 -7.64 -8.76 -5.70
N GLY A 70 -7.49 -10.04 -6.06
CA GLY A 70 -8.59 -10.92 -6.47
C GLY A 70 -9.08 -10.69 -7.91
N GLU A 71 -9.20 -9.42 -8.34
CA GLU A 71 -9.72 -9.06 -9.67
C GLU A 71 -8.63 -8.69 -10.69
N VAL A 72 -7.50 -8.14 -10.23
CA VAL A 72 -6.44 -7.58 -11.09
C VAL A 72 -5.08 -8.15 -10.71
N GLU A 73 -4.28 -8.55 -11.70
CA GLU A 73 -2.91 -8.98 -11.47
C GLU A 73 -1.98 -7.78 -11.18
N LEU A 74 -1.41 -7.72 -9.99
CA LEU A 74 -0.52 -6.65 -9.56
C LEU A 74 0.90 -6.83 -10.16
N GLN A 75 1.28 -5.96 -11.09
CA GLN A 75 2.53 -6.09 -11.86
C GLN A 75 3.74 -5.36 -11.24
N ARG A 76 3.51 -4.41 -10.34
CA ARG A 76 4.55 -3.50 -9.85
C ARG A 76 4.36 -3.19 -8.37
N THR A 77 5.46 -3.25 -7.64
CA THR A 77 5.53 -2.81 -6.24
C THR A 77 6.37 -1.54 -6.15
N VAL A 78 5.85 -0.54 -5.45
CA VAL A 78 6.56 0.73 -5.19
C VAL A 78 6.74 0.87 -3.69
N LEU A 79 7.98 1.06 -3.24
CA LEU A 79 8.28 1.31 -1.84
C LEU A 79 8.31 2.82 -1.58
N VAL A 80 7.45 3.29 -0.69
CA VAL A 80 7.40 4.70 -0.27
C VAL A 80 7.90 4.80 1.17
N HIS A 81 9.08 5.37 1.34
CA HIS A 81 9.70 5.54 2.66
C HIS A 81 9.63 6.99 3.11
N ILE A 82 8.94 7.24 4.22
CA ILE A 82 8.74 8.58 4.77
C ILE A 82 9.54 8.69 6.06
N ALA A 83 10.71 9.32 5.96
CA ALA A 83 11.62 9.54 7.08
C ALA A 83 12.49 10.78 6.86
N ALA A 84 13.12 11.27 7.93
CA ALA A 84 14.06 12.39 7.86
C ALA A 84 15.31 12.08 7.03
N SER A 85 15.68 10.79 6.93
CA SER A 85 16.86 10.31 6.20
C SER A 85 16.47 9.15 5.29
N SER A 86 17.05 9.10 4.10
CA SER A 86 16.87 7.96 3.21
C SER A 86 17.49 6.69 3.80
N GLN A 87 16.79 5.57 3.64
CA GLN A 87 17.28 4.22 3.93
C GLN A 87 17.12 3.30 2.71
N GLU A 88 17.01 3.89 1.51
CA GLU A 88 16.71 3.19 0.26
C GLU A 88 17.55 1.92 0.03
N PRO A 89 18.89 1.91 0.18
CA PRO A 89 19.67 0.71 -0.07
C PRO A 89 19.29 -0.45 0.88
N SER A 90 19.06 -0.15 2.16
CA SER A 90 18.69 -1.15 3.16
C SER A 90 17.29 -1.67 2.92
N LEU A 91 16.33 -0.79 2.59
CA LEU A 91 14.96 -1.20 2.32
C LEU A 91 14.86 -2.08 1.07
N LEU A 92 15.58 -1.72 0.00
CA LEU A 92 15.64 -2.53 -1.21
C LEU A 92 16.32 -3.89 -0.94
N GLN A 93 17.35 -3.93 -0.09
CA GLN A 93 17.97 -5.19 0.30
C GLN A 93 16.98 -6.10 1.03
N VAL A 94 16.31 -5.60 2.08
CA VAL A 94 15.33 -6.39 2.83
C VAL A 94 14.17 -6.81 1.93
N TYR A 95 13.70 -5.93 1.03
CA TYR A 95 12.66 -6.28 0.07
C TYR A 95 13.12 -7.39 -0.86
N ASN A 96 14.35 -7.38 -1.37
CA ASN A 96 14.84 -8.43 -2.26
C ASN A 96 15.00 -9.78 -1.55
N GLU A 97 15.37 -9.78 -0.27
CA GLU A 97 15.60 -10.97 0.55
C GLU A 97 14.31 -11.58 1.16
N ALA A 98 13.21 -10.83 1.20
CA ALA A 98 11.93 -11.23 1.78
C ALA A 98 11.14 -12.27 0.96
#